data_AF-A0A3M5UQX4-F1
#
_entry.id   AF-A0A3M5UQX4-F1
#
_cell.length_a   1.000
_cell.length_b   1.000
_cell.length_c   1.000
_cell.angle_alpha   90.00
_cell.angle_beta   90.00
_cell.angle_gamma   90.00
#
_symmetry.space_group_name_H-M   'P 1'
#
loop_
_entity.id
_entity.type
_entity.pdbx_description
1 polymer ?
#
loop_
_entity_poly.entity_id
_entity_poly.type
_entity_poly.pdbx_seq_one_letter_code
_entity_poly.pdbx_strand_id
1 'polypeptide(L)' 'MQRWLELHRQRRLLSQMSDGALKDLGLSRADIQQEVERPFWDDPLKR' A
#
# COMPACT_ATOMS: atom_id res chain seq x y z
N MET A 1 -5.42 -17.53 -5.35
CA MET A 1 -4.03 -17.46 -4.83
C MET A 1 -3.21 -16.36 -5.51
N GLN A 2 -3.69 -15.11 -5.63
CA GLN A 2 -2.98 -14.05 -6.39
C GLN A 2 -3.09 -12.63 -5.79
N ARG A 3 -4.08 -12.35 -4.94
CA ARG A 3 -4.35 -11.01 -4.38
C ARG A 3 -3.16 -10.41 -3.61
N TRP A 4 -2.47 -11.22 -2.82
CA TRP A 4 -1.32 -10.77 -2.02
C TRP A 4 -0.11 -10.37 -2.86
N LEU A 5 0.12 -11.06 -3.99
CA LEU A 5 1.20 -10.74 -4.91
C LEU A 5 0.94 -9.43 -5.66
N GLU A 6 -0.32 -9.19 -6.04
CA GLU A 6 -0.76 -7.95 -6.68
C GLU A 6 -0.63 -6.76 -5.73
N LEU A 7 -1.09 -6.91 -4.48
CA LEU A 7 -0.91 -5.91 -3.43
C LEU A 7 0.56 -5.62 -3.14
N HIS A 8 1.40 -6.65 -3.05
CA HIS A 8 2.83 -6.48 -2.85
C HIS A 8 3.50 -5.72 -4.01
N ARG A 9 3.13 -6.02 -5.26
CA ARG A 9 3.60 -5.25 -6.43
C ARG A 9 3.13 -3.80 -6.39
N GLN A 10 1.86 -3.54 -6.08
CA GLN A 10 1.34 -2.18 -5.96
C GLN A 10 2.07 -1.40 -4.88
N ARG A 11 2.24 -1.97 -3.67
CA ARG A 11 3.00 -1.33 -2.59
C ARG A 11 4.45 -1.04 -2.98
N ARG A 12 5.10 -1.96 -3.69
CA ARG A 12 6.46 -1.72 -4.20
C ARG A 12 6.51 -0.59 -5.23
N LEU A 13 5.47 -0.45 -6.05
CA LEU A 13 5.36 0.62 -7.03
C LEU A 13 5.13 1.97 -6.34
N LEU A 14 4.20 2.01 -5.38
CA LEU A 14 3.90 3.19 -4.55
C LEU A 14 5.10 3.60 -3.70
N SER A 15 5.86 2.64 -3.16
CA SER A 15 7.08 2.90 -2.40
C SER A 15 8.22 3.46 -3.26
N GLN A 16 8.20 3.22 -4.58
CA GLN A 16 9.15 3.81 -5.53
C GLN A 16 8.70 5.18 -6.05
N MET A 17 7.43 5.57 -5.82
CA MET A 17 6.94 6.90 -6.15
C MET A 17 7.44 7.93 -5.14
N SER A 18 7.74 9.14 -5.61
CA SER A 18 8.12 10.27 -4.76
C SER A 18 6.99 10.70 -3.83
N ASP A 19 7.32 11.25 -2.67
CA ASP A 19 6.35 11.74 -1.69
C ASP A 19 5.32 12.71 -2.28
N GLY A 20 5.72 13.52 -3.26
CA GLY A 20 4.82 14.44 -3.97
C GLY A 20 3.72 13.72 -4.74
N ALA A 21 4.05 12.61 -5.40
CA ALA A 21 3.07 11.81 -6.14
C ALA A 21 2.14 11.03 -5.19
N LEU A 22 2.66 10.57 -4.05
CA LEU A 22 1.82 10.00 -2.98
C LEU A 22 0.83 11.05 -2.46
N LYS A 23 1.31 12.28 -2.23
CA LYS A 23 0.47 13.39 -1.74
C LYS A 23 -0.65 13.77 -2.70
N ASP A 24 -0.41 13.72 -4.01
CA ASP A 24 -1.41 13.97 -5.04
C ASP A 24 -2.54 12.93 -5.03
N LEU A 25 -2.21 11.68 -4.70
CA LEU A 25 -3.18 10.59 -4.47
C LEU A 25 -3.87 10.67 -3.10
N GLY A 26 -3.52 11.66 -2.26
CA GLY A 26 -4.00 11.78 -0.88
C GLY A 26 -3.40 10.76 0.08
N LEU A 27 -2.29 10.11 -0.30
CA LEU A 27 -1.61 9.10 0.51
C LEU A 27 -0.34 9.70 1.13
N SER A 28 -0.09 9.39 2.40
CA SER A 28 1.20 9.72 3.03
C SER A 28 2.13 8.52 3.06
N ARG A 29 3.43 8.77 3.15
CA ARG A 29 4.43 7.69 3.34
C ARG A 29 4.13 6.85 4.58
N ALA A 30 3.56 7.46 5.62
CA ALA A 30 3.08 6.80 6.82
C ALA A 30 1.92 5.83 6.54
N ASP A 31 0.96 6.17 5.67
CA ASP A 31 -0.15 5.28 5.30
C ASP A 31 0.38 4.02 4.61
N ILE A 32 1.32 4.18 3.66
CA ILE A 32 1.96 3.04 2.99
C ILE A 32 2.73 2.18 3.99
N GLN A 33 3.47 2.79 4.93
CA GLN A 33 4.23 2.08 5.96
C GLN A 33 3.28 1.26 6.85
N GLN A 34 2.22 1.87 7.36
CA GLN A 34 1.19 1.21 8.16
C GLN A 34 0.54 0.06 7.40
N GLU A 35 0.28 0.26 6.11
CA GLU A 35 -0.31 -0.75 5.25
C GLU A 35 0.64 -1.92 4.99
N VAL A 36 1.94 -1.65 4.80
CA VAL A 36 3.00 -2.67 4.70
C VAL A 36 3.17 -3.45 6.02
N GLU A 37 3.05 -2.78 7.16
CA GLU A 37 3.12 -3.41 8.49
C GLU A 37 1.87 -4.21 8.86
N ARG A 38 0.75 -3.99 8.17
CA ARG A 38 -0.47 -4.76 8.39
C ARG A 38 -0.29 -6.24 8.03
N PRO A 39 -0.84 -7.17 8.83
CA PRO A 39 -0.76 -8.59 8.54
C PRO A 39 -1.42 -8.94 7.21
N PHE A 40 -0.84 -9.89 6.49
CA PHE A 40 -1.36 -10.35 5.20
C PHE A 40 -2.71 -11.08 5.29
N TRP A 41 -3.41 -11.12 6.41
CA TRP A 41 -4.76 -11.67 6.51
C TRP A 41 -5.80 -10.58 6.85
N ASP A 42 -5.33 -9.36 7.12
CA ASP A 42 -6.14 -8.19 7.36
C ASP A 42 -6.46 -7.56 6.00
N ASP A 43 -7.65 -7.86 5.48
CA ASP A 43 -8.14 -7.27 4.24
C ASP A 43 -8.79 -5.91 4.59
N PRO A 44 -8.21 -4.76 4.16
CA PRO A 44 -8.72 -3.44 4.52
C PRO A 44 -10.08 -3.11 3.89
N LEU A 45 -10.60 -3.98 3.00
CA LEU A 45 -11.90 -3.87 2.36
C LEU A 45 -12.95 -4.82 2.95
N LYS A 46 -12.63 -5.59 4.00
CA LYS A 46 -13.65 -6.27 4.80
C LYS A 46 -14.51 -5.22 5.53
N ARG A 47 -15.58 -4.81 4.87
CA ARG A 47 -16.78 -4.24 5.51
C ARG A 47 -17.53 -5.33 6.26
#